data_AF-A0A497F3Z9-F1
#
_entry.id   AF-A0A497F3Z9-F1
#
_cell.length_a   1.000
_cell.length_b   1.000
_cell.length_c   1.000
_cell.angle_alpha   90.00
_cell.angle_beta   90.00
_cell.angle_gamma   90.00
#
_symmetry.space_group_name_H-M   'P 1'
#
loop_
_entity.id
_entity.type
_entity.pdbx_description
1 polymer ?
#
loop_
_entity_poly.entity_id
_entity_poly.type
_entity_poly.pdbx_seq_one_letter_code
_entity_poly.pdbx_strand_id
1 'polypeptide(L)'
;MLLIYLKDIVEKLKRRGCISDKVYSNWARLIRIRNLVVHNNTVADRDEVLHIGDMEICLREGQALRGGLDYFVKLVDYAVDSYRYTLEALPTCEFGN
;
A
#
# COMPACT_ATOMS: atom_id res chain seq x y z
N MET A 1 10.30 5.56 11.77
CA MET A 1 10.12 4.59 12.88
C MET A 1 8.70 4.00 12.93
N LEU A 2 7.62 4.79 12.83
CA LEU A 2 6.23 4.29 12.87
C LEU A 2 5.80 3.36 11.72
N LEU A 3 6.40 3.47 10.52
CA LEU A 3 5.93 2.75 9.32
C LEU A 3 6.62 1.41 9.03
N ILE A 4 7.77 1.13 9.67
CA ILE A 4 8.36 -0.22 9.62
C ILE A 4 7.32 -1.21 10.18
N TYR A 5 6.64 -0.81 11.26
CA TYR A 5 5.58 -1.61 11.86
C TYR A 5 4.37 -1.84 10.95
N LEU A 6 3.95 -0.90 10.10
CA LEU A 6 2.73 -1.10 9.30
C LEU A 6 2.92 -2.23 8.29
N LYS A 7 4.08 -2.30 7.61
CA LYS A 7 4.39 -3.41 6.72
C LYS A 7 4.38 -4.74 7.48
N ASP A 8 5.05 -4.79 8.63
CA ASP A 8 5.15 -6.00 9.45
C ASP A 8 3.78 -6.44 10.00
N ILE A 9 2.94 -5.48 10.41
CA ILE A 9 1.56 -5.72 10.86
C ILE A 9 0.74 -6.33 9.71
N VAL A 10 0.76 -5.71 8.53
CA VAL A 10 0.03 -6.17 7.35
C VAL A 10 0.51 -7.56 6.91
N GLU A 11 1.82 -7.81 6.91
CA GLU A 11 2.38 -9.14 6.63
C GLU A 11 1.92 -10.17 7.66
N LYS A 12 1.94 -9.84 8.94
CA LYS A 12 1.50 -10.74 10.01
C LYS A 12 0.01 -11.06 9.90
N LEU A 13 -0.83 -10.06 9.59
CA LEU A 13 -2.25 -10.25 9.33
C LEU A 13 -2.48 -11.17 8.14
N LYS A 14 -1.74 -10.98 7.04
CA LYS A 14 -1.84 -11.86 5.87
C LYS A 14 -1.40 -13.29 6.16
N ARG A 15 -0.26 -13.47 6.85
CA ARG A 15 0.24 -14.80 7.23
C ARG A 15 -0.72 -15.57 8.14
N ARG A 16 -1.51 -14.86 8.94
CA ARG A 16 -2.54 -15.44 9.80
C ARG A 16 -3.88 -15.65 9.10
N GLY A 17 -3.98 -15.35 7.79
CA GLY A 17 -5.24 -15.46 7.04
C GLY A 17 -6.26 -14.39 7.37
N CYS A 18 -5.90 -13.37 8.14
CA CYS A 18 -6.82 -12.35 8.66
C CYS A 18 -7.20 -11.28 7.63
N ILE A 19 -6.46 -11.18 6.54
CA ILE A 19 -6.79 -10.31 5.40
C ILE A 19 -6.60 -11.07 4.10
N SER A 20 -7.44 -10.77 3.12
CA SER A 20 -7.37 -11.38 1.79
C SER A 20 -6.11 -10.93 1.03
N ASP A 21 -5.73 -11.69 -0.02
CA ASP A 21 -4.65 -11.28 -0.94
C ASP A 21 -4.90 -9.90 -1.55
N LYS A 22 -6.16 -9.59 -1.86
CA LYS A 22 -6.55 -8.29 -2.39
C LYS A 22 -6.18 -7.17 -1.42
N VAL A 23 -6.61 -7.27 -0.15
CA VAL A 23 -6.34 -6.25 0.89
C VAL A 23 -4.83 -6.14 1.15
N TYR A 24 -4.13 -7.27 1.26
CA TYR A 24 -2.68 -7.29 1.40
C TYR A 24 -1.96 -6.59 0.24
N SER A 25 -2.35 -6.89 -1.01
CA SER A 25 -1.74 -6.31 -2.20
C SER A 25 -1.93 -4.80 -2.28
N ASN A 26 -3.10 -4.29 -1.85
CA ASN A 26 -3.35 -2.85 -1.79
C ASN A 26 -2.42 -2.17 -0.79
N TRP A 27 -2.29 -2.71 0.41
CA TRP A 27 -1.35 -2.20 1.41
C TRP A 27 0.09 -2.21 0.93
N ALA A 28 0.54 -3.31 0.31
CA ALA A 28 1.91 -3.42 -0.18
C ALA A 28 2.25 -2.30 -1.19
N ARG A 29 1.33 -2.03 -2.12
CA ARG A 29 1.50 -0.97 -3.13
C ARG A 29 1.43 0.44 -2.52
N LEU A 30 0.47 0.69 -1.62
CA LEU A 30 0.35 1.96 -0.89
C LEU A 30 1.61 2.28 -0.08
N ILE A 31 2.15 1.29 0.65
CA ILE A 31 3.38 1.44 1.42
C ILE A 31 4.57 1.72 0.50
N ARG A 32 4.68 1.03 -0.65
CA ARG A 32 5.76 1.27 -1.62
C ARG A 32 5.73 2.70 -2.15
N ILE A 33 4.56 3.18 -2.58
CA ILE A 33 4.39 4.54 -3.09
C ILE A 33 4.69 5.57 -2.03
N ARG A 34 4.14 5.39 -0.82
CA ARG A 34 4.42 6.29 0.30
C ARG A 34 5.92 6.38 0.58
N ASN A 35 6.62 5.25 0.54
CA ASN A 35 8.07 5.24 0.73
C ASN A 35 8.79 5.99 -0.39
N LEU A 36 8.35 5.83 -1.64
CA LEU A 36 8.88 6.58 -2.77
C LEU A 36 8.73 8.09 -2.58
N VAL A 37 7.53 8.54 -2.23
CA VAL A 37 7.18 9.97 -2.05
C VAL A 37 7.92 10.57 -0.86
N VAL A 38 8.01 9.86 0.26
CA VAL A 38 8.56 10.41 1.51
C VAL A 38 10.08 10.28 1.60
N HIS A 39 10.66 9.20 1.07
CA HIS A 39 12.07 8.87 1.30
C HIS A 39 12.95 8.98 0.07
N ASN A 40 12.41 8.77 -1.14
CA ASN A 40 13.22 8.78 -2.37
C ASN A 40 13.08 10.07 -3.18
N ASN A 41 12.60 11.17 -2.59
CA ASN A 41 12.26 12.40 -3.32
C ASN A 41 11.36 12.13 -4.54
N THR A 42 10.53 11.09 -4.45
CA THR A 42 9.66 10.62 -5.53
C THR A 42 10.39 9.96 -6.71
N VAL A 43 11.70 9.69 -6.63
CA VAL A 43 12.48 9.02 -7.67
C VAL A 43 12.40 7.50 -7.53
N ALA A 44 12.16 6.79 -8.63
CA ALA A 44 12.10 5.33 -8.62
C ALA A 44 13.45 4.66 -8.83
N ASP A 45 13.65 3.57 -8.07
CA ASP A 45 14.87 2.76 -8.10
C ASP A 45 14.87 1.72 -9.23
N ARG A 46 13.71 1.49 -9.86
CA ARG A 46 13.51 0.51 -10.94
C ARG A 46 12.27 0.85 -11.75
N ASP A 47 12.22 0.34 -12.98
CA ASP A 47 11.01 0.32 -13.79
C ASP A 47 9.97 -0.64 -13.20
N GLU A 48 8.76 -0.13 -12.98
CA GLU A 48 7.67 -0.92 -12.38
C GLU A 48 6.32 -0.26 -12.69
N VAL A 49 5.30 -1.08 -12.95
CA VAL A 49 3.92 -0.61 -13.06
C VAL A 49 3.14 -1.10 -11.86
N LEU A 50 2.57 -0.17 -11.08
CA LEU A 50 1.75 -0.47 -9.92
C LEU A 50 0.29 -0.17 -10.22
N HIS A 51 -0.59 -1.12 -9.95
CA HIS A 51 -2.03 -0.96 -10.06
C HIS A 51 -2.69 -0.87 -8.68
N ILE A 52 -3.38 0.24 -8.40
CA ILE A 52 -4.17 0.41 -7.18
C ILE A 52 -5.60 0.75 -7.58
N GLY A 53 -6.50 -0.22 -7.43
CA GLY A 53 -7.86 -0.10 -7.96
C GLY A 53 -7.84 0.11 -9.47
N ASP A 54 -8.41 1.23 -9.94
CA ASP A 54 -8.42 1.66 -11.34
C ASP A 54 -7.20 2.51 -11.75
N MET A 55 -6.32 2.83 -10.81
CA MET A 55 -5.18 3.69 -11.03
C MET A 55 -3.94 2.89 -11.43
N GLU A 56 -3.34 3.28 -12.55
CA GLU A 56 -2.04 2.79 -13.00
C GLU A 56 -0.94 3.82 -12.68
N ILE A 57 0.16 3.34 -12.11
CA ILE A 57 1.27 4.16 -11.66
C ILE A 57 2.54 3.59 -12.26
N CYS A 58 3.09 4.31 -13.23
CA CYS A 58 4.32 3.93 -13.92
C CYS A 58 5.52 4.56 -13.21
N LEU A 59 6.32 3.70 -12.59
CA LEU A 59 7.64 4.03 -12.07
C LEU A 59 8.66 3.82 -13.18
N ARG A 60 9.51 4.82 -13.40
CA ARG A 60 10.66 4.72 -14.30
C ARG A 60 11.93 4.98 -13.54
N GLU A 61 12.92 4.10 -13.70
CA GLU A 61 14.19 4.18 -13.01
C GLU A 61 14.84 5.55 -13.19
N GLY A 62 15.30 6.16 -12.10
CA GLY A 62 15.94 7.47 -12.09
C GLY A 62 15.00 8.64 -12.38
N GLN A 63 13.71 8.40 -12.57
CA GLN A 63 12.72 9.46 -12.82
C GLN A 63 11.85 9.73 -11.60
N ALA A 64 11.58 11.01 -11.37
CA ALA A 64 10.54 11.41 -10.43
C ALA A 64 9.16 10.94 -10.93
N LEU A 65 8.33 10.45 -10.01
CA LEU A 65 6.97 10.05 -10.30
C LEU A 65 6.21 11.23 -10.93
N ARG A 66 5.56 10.94 -12.06
CA ARG A 66 4.68 11.89 -12.75
C ARG A 66 3.27 11.32 -12.71
N GLY A 67 2.30 12.14 -12.34
CA GLY A 67 0.89 11.77 -12.24
C GLY A 67 -0.02 12.99 -12.26
N GLY A 68 -1.32 12.76 -12.43
CA GLY A 68 -2.34 13.81 -12.32
C GLY A 68 -2.35 14.44 -10.92
N LEU A 69 -2.78 15.70 -10.80
CA LEU A 69 -2.87 16.41 -9.51
C LEU A 69 -3.81 15.71 -8.50
N ASP A 70 -4.78 14.95 -8.99
CA ASP A 70 -5.75 14.15 -8.22
C ASP A 70 -5.17 12.82 -7.69
N TYR A 71 -3.95 12.47 -8.10
CA TYR A 71 -3.26 11.24 -7.72
C TYR A 71 -3.22 11.01 -6.20
N PHE A 72 -2.79 12.03 -5.46
CA PHE A 72 -2.66 11.92 -4.00
C PHE A 72 -4.00 11.76 -3.31
N VAL A 73 -5.05 12.41 -3.83
CA VAL A 73 -6.41 12.27 -3.29
C VAL A 73 -6.88 10.82 -3.45
N LYS A 74 -6.74 10.27 -4.66
CA LYS A 74 -7.08 8.86 -4.92
C LYS A 74 -6.29 7.89 -4.05
N LEU A 75 -4.99 8.11 -3.84
CA LEU A 75 -4.19 7.28 -2.94
C LEU A 75 -4.71 7.30 -1.50
N VAL A 76 -5.15 8.46 -1.02
CA VAL A 76 -5.72 8.60 0.32
C VAL A 76 -7.04 7.83 0.39
N ASP A 77 -7.91 7.94 -0.60
CA ASP A 77 -9.15 7.16 -0.68
C ASP A 77 -8.87 5.65 -0.62
N TYR A 78 -7.89 5.18 -1.40
CA TYR A 78 -7.47 3.78 -1.39
C TYR A 78 -6.86 3.34 -0.05
N ALA A 79 -6.18 4.24 0.66
CA ALA A 79 -5.64 3.95 1.99
C ALA A 79 -6.76 3.85 3.04
N VAL A 80 -7.74 4.75 2.99
CA VAL A 80 -8.93 4.70 3.85
C VAL A 80 -9.71 3.42 3.62
N ASP A 81 -9.92 3.04 2.35
CA ASP A 81 -10.58 1.80 1.99
C ASP A 81 -9.81 0.57 2.49
N SER A 82 -8.50 0.53 2.26
CA SER A 82 -7.65 -0.58 2.73
C SER A 82 -7.68 -0.70 4.25
N TYR A 83 -7.74 0.43 4.96
CA TYR A 83 -7.91 0.46 6.40
C TYR A 83 -9.26 -0.08 6.84
N ARG A 84 -10.36 0.38 6.23
CA ARG A 84 -11.71 -0.13 6.49
C ARG A 84 -11.80 -1.64 6.27
N TYR A 85 -11.36 -2.15 5.12
CA TYR A 85 -11.39 -3.58 4.83
C TYR A 85 -10.54 -4.41 5.81
N THR A 86 -9.44 -3.83 6.29
CA THR A 86 -8.63 -4.47 7.33
C THR A 86 -9.41 -4.55 8.64
N LEU A 87 -10.03 -3.43 9.07
CA LEU A 87 -10.84 -3.40 10.29
C LEU A 87 -12.03 -4.37 10.24
N GLU A 88 -12.72 -4.47 9.11
CA GLU A 88 -13.84 -5.40 8.90
C GLU A 88 -13.40 -6.87 8.98
N ALA A 89 -12.16 -7.17 8.60
CA ALA A 89 -11.63 -8.53 8.62
C ALA A 89 -11.09 -8.95 10.01
N LEU A 90 -10.67 -8.00 10.85
CA LEU A 90 -10.09 -8.27 12.17
C LEU A 90 -10.99 -9.10 13.12
N PRO A 91 -12.31 -8.88 13.21
CA PRO A 91 -13.18 -9.71 14.06
C PRO A 91 -13.20 -11.19 13.67
N THR A 92 -12.92 -11.50 12.40
CA THR A 92 -12.86 -12.88 11.88
C THR A 92 -11.46 -13.50 11.98
N CYS A 93 -10.49 -12.72 12.45
CA CYS A 93 -9.12 -13.15 12.65
C CYS A 93 -9.03 -13.93 13.97
N GLU A 94 -8.84 -15.24 13.90
CA GLU A 94 -8.49 -16.02 15.08
C GLU A 94 -7.03 -15.72 15.46
N PHE A 95 -6.84 -14.89 16.49
CA PHE A 95 -5.56 -14.80 17.16
C PHE A 95 -5.41 -16.06 18.00
N GLY A 96 -4.71 -17.06 17.47
CA GLY A 96 -4.44 -18.31 18.20
C GLY A 96 -4.00 -18.05 19.64
N ASN A 97 -4.60 -18.81 20.57
CA ASN A 97 -4.29 -18.83 22.00
C ASN A 97 -2.80 -19.01 22.30
#